data_AF-A0A534W8D6-F1
#
_entry.id   AF-A0A534W8D6-F1
#
_cell.length_a   1.000
_cell.length_b   1.000
_cell.length_c   1.000
_cell.angle_alpha   90.00
_cell.angle_beta   90.00
_cell.angle_gamma   90.00
#
_symmetry.space_group_name_H-M   'P 1'
#
loop_
_entity.id
_entity.type
_entity.pdbx_description
1 polymer ?
#
loop_
_entity_poly.entity_id
_entity_poly.type
_entity_poly.pdbx_seq_one_letter_code
_entity_poly.pdbx_strand_id
1 'polypeptide(L)' 'MSAFREIASRFADKNAQVLGVSMDDLDTQKKFAESLKLPFPLLADPKGEVVRAYGVEMQSKGKTYA' A
#
# COMPACT_ATOMS: atom_id res chain seq x y z
N MET A 1 -11.06 3.49 0.00
CA MET A 1 -9.89 4.06 0.71
C MET A 1 -10.18 5.42 1.38
N SER A 2 -11.27 5.52 2.15
CA SER A 2 -11.55 6.73 2.95
C SER A 2 -11.07 6.54 4.40
N ALA A 3 -11.25 5.34 4.95
CA ALA A 3 -10.80 4.97 6.30
C ALA A 3 -9.29 5.17 6.52
N PHE A 4 -8.42 4.75 5.59
CA PHE A 4 -6.96 4.88 5.76
C PHE A 4 -6.46 6.33 5.84
N ARG A 5 -7.19 7.29 5.24
CA ARG A 5 -6.82 8.72 5.33
C ARG A 5 -7.10 9.30 6.71
N GLU A 6 -8.25 8.95 7.27
CA GLU A 6 -8.64 9.42 8.60
C GLU A 6 -7.77 8.81 9.70
N ILE A 7 -7.28 7.58 9.48
CA ILE A 7 -6.42 6.92 10.47
C ILE A 7 -4.96 7.38 10.33
N ALA A 8 -4.51 7.80 9.13
CA ALA A 8 -3.14 8.26 8.92
C ALA A 8 -2.72 9.40 9.87
N SER A 9 -3.62 10.35 10.16
CA SER A 9 -3.35 11.42 11.11
C SER A 9 -3.14 10.90 12.54
N ARG A 10 -3.88 9.87 12.96
CA ARG A 10 -3.75 9.26 14.30
C ARG A 10 -2.41 8.53 14.51
N PHE A 11 -1.77 8.10 13.42
CA PHE A 11 -0.44 7.49 13.50
C PHE A 11 0.67 8.53 13.61
N ALA A 12 0.50 9.72 13.01
CA ALA A 12 1.44 10.82 13.13
C ALA A 12 1.62 11.26 14.59
N ASP A 13 0.53 11.30 15.37
CA ASP A 13 0.58 11.62 16.82
C ASP A 13 1.41 10.64 17.65
N LYS A 14 1.64 9.43 17.12
CA LYS A 14 2.46 8.38 17.74
C LYS A 14 3.87 8.31 17.16
N ASN A 15 4.30 9.32 16.42
CA ASN A 15 5.58 9.33 15.71
C ASN A 15 5.73 8.13 14.75
N ALA A 16 4.62 7.74 14.10
CA ALA A 16 4.58 6.63 13.16
C ALA A 16 4.12 7.11 11.77
N GLN A 17 4.73 6.54 10.73
CA GLN A 17 4.39 6.82 9.34
C GLN A 17 3.59 5.68 8.73
N VAL A 18 2.47 6.02 8.08
CA VAL A 18 1.69 5.05 7.30
C VAL A 18 2.31 4.91 5.90
N LEU A 19 2.44 3.68 5.43
CA LEU A 19 2.85 3.32 4.08
C LEU A 19 1.85 2.31 3.52
N GLY A 20 1.39 2.51 2.29
CA GLY A 20 0.68 1.46 1.56
C GLY A 20 1.66 0.69 0.68
N VAL A 21 1.51 -0.63 0.56
CA VAL A 21 2.31 -1.48 -0.32
C VAL A 21 1.35 -2.22 -1.24
N SER A 22 1.65 -2.26 -2.55
CA SER A 22 0.94 -3.09 -3.53
C SER A 22 1.94 -3.85 -4.39
N MET A 23 1.53 -4.99 -4.94
CA MET A 23 2.29 -5.70 -5.97
C MET A 23 2.18 -5.07 -7.37
N ASP A 24 1.45 -3.96 -7.50
CA ASP A 24 1.41 -3.18 -8.74
C ASP A 24 2.74 -2.46 -9.01
N ASP A 25 2.96 -2.09 -10.28
CA ASP A 25 4.14 -1.32 -10.68
C ASP A 25 4.10 0.13 -10.19
N LEU A 26 5.24 0.82 -10.31
CA LEU A 26 5.42 2.18 -9.81
C LEU A 26 4.52 3.21 -10.51
N ASP A 27 4.30 3.09 -11.81
CA ASP A 27 3.48 4.03 -12.58
C ASP A 27 2.00 3.90 -12.20
N THR A 28 1.55 2.66 -12.05
CA THR A 28 0.21 2.33 -11.55
C THR A 28 0.00 2.89 -10.13
N GLN A 29 0.94 2.64 -9.21
CA GLN A 29 0.87 3.17 -7.85
C GLN A 29 0.89 4.70 -7.80
N LYS A 30 1.68 5.34 -8.67
CA LYS A 30 1.75 6.81 -8.75
C LYS A 30 0.42 7.41 -9.19
N LYS A 31 -0.14 6.92 -10.29
CA LYS A 31 -1.46 7.35 -10.79
C LYS A 31 -2.55 7.11 -9.75
N PHE A 32 -2.48 5.97 -9.05
CA PHE A 32 -3.43 5.63 -8.01
C PHE A 32 -3.34 6.57 -6.80
N ALA A 33 -2.13 6.86 -6.30
CA ALA A 33 -1.90 7.82 -5.23
C ALA A 33 -2.40 9.23 -5.58
N GLU A 34 -2.13 9.68 -6.82
CA GLU A 34 -2.57 10.98 -7.34
C GLU A 34 -4.09 11.06 -7.48
N SER A 35 -4.72 10.06 -8.12
CA SER A 35 -6.18 10.01 -8.32
C SER A 35 -6.94 9.98 -6.99
N LEU A 36 -6.40 9.26 -6.01
CA LEU A 36 -7.01 9.15 -4.70
C LEU A 36 -6.55 10.23 -3.74
N LYS A 37 -5.63 11.14 -4.08
CA LYS A 37 -5.10 12.18 -3.16
C LYS A 37 -4.77 11.62 -1.77
N LEU A 38 -3.98 10.55 -1.74
CA LEU A 38 -3.63 9.89 -0.49
C LEU A 38 -2.62 10.75 0.30
N PRO A 39 -2.79 10.90 1.62
CA PRO A 39 -1.88 11.66 2.48
C PRO A 39 -0.65 10.86 2.91
N PHE A 40 -0.41 9.69 2.31
CA PHE A 40 0.70 8.79 2.65
C PHE A 40 1.31 8.18 1.38
N PRO A 41 2.59 7.76 1.43
CA PRO A 41 3.26 7.14 0.30
C PRO A 41 2.68 5.76 -0.02
N LEU A 42 2.67 5.43 -1.30
CA LEU A 42 2.45 4.08 -1.81
C LEU A 42 3.75 3.52 -2.37
N LEU A 43 4.13 2.33 -1.92
CA LEU A 43 5.28 1.57 -2.38
C LEU A 43 4.83 0.54 -3.42
N ALA A 44 5.60 0.43 -4.49
CA ALA A 44 5.46 -0.63 -5.48
C ALA A 44 6.35 -1.81 -5.09
N ASP A 45 5.76 -2.98 -4.95
CA ASP A 45 6.43 -4.25 -4.67
C ASP A 45 6.12 -5.26 -5.80
N PRO A 46 6.51 -4.98 -7.05
CA PRO A 46 6.14 -5.82 -8.20
C PRO A 46 6.67 -7.26 -8.12
N LYS A 47 7.67 -7.49 -7.27
CA LYS A 47 8.21 -8.82 -7.01
C LYS A 47 7.52 -9.52 -5.83
N GLY A 48 6.76 -8.82 -5.00
CA GLY A 48 6.14 -9.36 -3.79
C GLY A 48 7.14 -9.67 -2.68
N GLU A 49 8.32 -9.02 -2.67
CA GLU A 49 9.35 -9.28 -1.66
C GLU A 49 8.90 -8.82 -0.27
N VAL A 50 8.29 -7.64 -0.18
CA VAL A 50 7.75 -7.09 1.07
C VAL A 50 6.51 -7.88 1.48
N VAL A 51 5.61 -8.14 0.55
CA VAL A 51 4.38 -8.92 0.78
C VAL A 51 4.70 -10.29 1.37
N ARG A 52 5.68 -11.01 0.80
CA ARG A 52 6.13 -12.30 1.32
C ARG A 52 6.84 -12.19 2.66
N ALA A 53 7.65 -11.15 2.86
CA ALA A 53 8.32 -10.93 4.14
C ALA A 53 7.34 -10.73 5.30
N TYR A 54 6.20 -10.08 5.04
CA TYR A 54 5.12 -9.90 6.03
C TYR A 54 4.14 -11.07 6.10
N GLY A 55 4.27 -12.08 5.23
CA GLY A 55 3.39 -13.25 5.22
C GLY A 55 1.93 -12.94 4.86
N VAL A 56 1.69 -11.83 4.15
CA VAL A 56 0.35 -11.36 3.76
C VAL A 56 -0.01 -11.73 2.31
N GLU A 57 0.81 -12.57 1.68
CA GLU A 57 0.59 -13.05 0.32
C GLU A 57 -0.73 -13.83 0.20
N MET A 58 -1.61 -13.40 -0.70
CA MET A 58 -2.85 -14.08 -1.00
C MET A 58 -2.84 -14.64 -2.42
N GLN A 59 -3.31 -15.88 -2.58
CA GLN A 59 -3.46 -16.51 -3.89
C GLN A 59 -4.94 -16.67 -4.22
N SER A 60 -5.35 -16.17 -5.38
CA SER A 60 -6.71 -16.37 -5.90
C SER A 60 -6.71 -16.58 -7.41
N LYS A 61 -7.34 -17.67 -7.87
CA LYS A 61 -7.44 -18.04 -9.29
C LYS A 61 -6.11 -17.97 -10.06
N GLY A 62 -5.04 -18.50 -9.48
CA GLY A 62 -3.71 -18.56 -10.13
C GLY A 62 -2.97 -17.22 -10.24
N LYS A 63 -3.43 -16.19 -9.52
CA LYS A 63 -2.78 -14.89 -9.42
C LYS A 63 -2.47 -14.60 -7.94
N THR A 64 -1.36 -13.91 -7.73
CA THR A 64 -0.86 -13.51 -6.42
C THR A 64 -1.21 -12.04 -6.17
N TYR A 65 -1.71 -11.73 -4.98
CA TYR A 65 -2.15 -10.39 -4.58
C TYR A 65 -1.73 -10.09 -3.14
N ALA A 66 -1.78 -8.81 -2.79
CA ALA A 66 -1.62 -8.27 -1.44
C ALA A 66 -2.52 -7.05 -1.26
#